data_AF-A0A972D2Y6-F1
#
_entry.id   AF-A0A972D2Y6-F1
#
_cell.length_a   1.000
_cell.length_b   1.000
_cell.length_c   1.000
_cell.angle_alpha   90.00
_cell.angle_beta   90.00
_cell.angle_gamma   90.00
#
_symmetry.space_group_name_H-M   'P 1'
#
loop_
_entity.id
_entity.type
_entity.pdbx_description
1 polymer ?
#
loop_
_entity_poly.entity_id
_entity_poly.type
_entity_poly.pdbx_seq_one_letter_code
_entity_poly.pdbx_strand_id
1 'polypeptide(L)'
;MKASRWISLITFLLCVVLFAGCGGGKGGNGGLTSNYILNLTIEPKAGGQVLLTPSGGEYGKNTEVTLTPVANEGYEFSAWAGLTGMK
;
A
#
# COMPACT_ATOMS: atom_id res chain seq x y z
N MET A 1 -45.25 -39.01 35.59
CA MET A 1 -44.73 -39.22 34.22
C MET A 1 -43.91 -37.98 33.83
N LYS A 2 -42.67 -38.17 33.36
CA LYS A 2 -41.57 -37.18 33.34
C LYS A 2 -41.77 -36.07 32.29
N ALA A 3 -42.33 -34.94 32.70
CA ALA A 3 -42.39 -33.71 31.91
C ALA A 3 -41.17 -32.81 32.22
N SER A 4 -39.98 -33.08 31.66
CA SER A 4 -38.83 -32.14 31.84
C SER A 4 -37.61 -32.34 30.92
N ARG A 5 -37.74 -32.91 29.73
CA ARG A 5 -36.58 -33.11 28.81
C ARG A 5 -36.72 -32.44 27.44
N TRP A 6 -37.90 -31.94 27.08
CA TRP A 6 -38.13 -31.38 25.74
C TRP A 6 -37.91 -29.86 25.66
N ILE A 7 -38.23 -29.13 26.73
CA ILE A 7 -37.97 -27.68 26.86
C ILE A 7 -36.47 -27.35 26.86
N SER A 8 -35.61 -28.27 27.31
CA SER A 8 -34.16 -28.08 27.34
C SER A 8 -33.51 -28.08 25.95
N LEU A 9 -34.12 -28.71 24.95
CA LEU A 9 -33.61 -28.76 23.57
C LEU A 9 -34.04 -27.53 22.76
N ILE A 10 -35.26 -27.04 22.98
CA ILE A 10 -35.80 -25.84 22.31
C ILE A 10 -35.08 -24.58 22.81
N THR A 11 -34.79 -24.47 24.10
CA THR A 11 -33.97 -23.36 24.65
C THR A 11 -32.52 -23.43 24.16
N PHE A 12 -31.97 -24.63 23.99
CA PHE A 12 -30.61 -24.81 23.47
C PHE A 12 -30.51 -24.42 21.99
N LEU A 13 -31.53 -24.77 21.18
CA LEU A 13 -31.61 -24.39 19.78
C LEU A 13 -31.81 -22.87 19.59
N LEU A 14 -32.55 -22.22 20.50
CA LEU A 14 -32.76 -20.76 20.49
C LEU A 14 -31.47 -19.98 20.84
N CYS A 15 -30.63 -20.49 21.75
CA CYS A 15 -29.34 -19.89 22.06
C CYS A 15 -28.36 -19.94 20.87
N VAL A 16 -28.34 -21.04 20.11
CA VAL A 16 -27.42 -21.18 18.96
C VAL A 16 -27.72 -20.16 17.86
N VAL A 17 -28.99 -19.78 17.67
CA VAL A 17 -29.40 -18.78 16.66
C VAL A 17 -29.05 -17.36 17.09
N LEU A 18 -29.00 -17.07 18.40
CA LEU A 18 -28.62 -15.75 18.93
C LEU A 18 -27.11 -15.50 18.96
N PHE A 19 -26.30 -16.56 19.06
CA PHE A 19 -24.82 -16.45 19.08
C PHE A 19 -24.16 -16.39 17.69
N ALA A 20 -24.92 -16.50 16.59
CA ALA A 20 -24.43 -16.18 15.24
C ALA A 20 -24.42 -14.65 14.96
N GLY A 21 -24.48 -13.83 15.99
CA GLY A 21 -24.35 -12.38 15.93
C GLY A 21 -22.90 -11.92 15.86
N CYS A 22 -22.61 -11.15 14.80
CA CYS A 22 -21.46 -10.25 14.61
C CYS A 22 -20.07 -10.91 14.55
N GLY A 23 -19.81 -11.60 13.44
CA GLY A 23 -18.47 -11.93 13.00
C GLY A 23 -17.67 -10.67 12.63
N GLY A 24 -16.91 -10.16 13.60
CA GLY A 24 -15.53 -9.70 13.43
C GLY A 24 -15.30 -8.50 12.51
N GLY A 25 -15.22 -7.32 13.13
CA GLY A 25 -14.67 -6.13 12.48
C GLY A 25 -13.28 -6.40 11.90
N LYS A 26 -13.12 -6.15 10.60
CA LYS A 26 -11.82 -5.80 10.05
C LYS A 26 -11.63 -4.32 10.31
N GLY A 27 -11.01 -4.03 11.46
CA GLY A 27 -10.27 -2.80 11.63
C GLY A 27 -9.21 -2.78 10.54
N GLY A 28 -9.56 -2.17 9.40
CA GLY A 28 -8.56 -1.70 8.47
C GLY A 28 -7.77 -0.68 9.26
N ASN A 29 -6.51 -1.00 9.59
CA ASN A 29 -5.55 0.03 9.84
C ASN A 29 -5.63 0.91 8.59
N GLY A 30 -6.18 2.12 8.72
CA GLY A 30 -5.97 3.20 7.78
C GLY A 30 -4.48 3.51 7.81
N GLY A 31 -3.67 2.61 7.27
CA GLY A 31 -2.27 2.81 7.01
C GLY A 31 -2.25 3.99 6.07
N LEU A 32 -1.91 5.15 6.62
CA LEU A 32 -1.71 6.37 5.88
C LEU A 32 -0.75 6.02 4.74
N THR A 33 -1.28 5.86 3.52
CA THR A 33 -0.47 5.64 2.33
C THR A 33 0.19 6.98 2.05
N SER A 34 1.30 7.26 2.74
CA SER A 34 2.14 8.42 2.43
C SER A 34 2.66 8.19 1.03
N ASN A 35 2.08 8.90 0.08
CA ASN A 35 2.51 8.90 -1.31
C ASN A 35 3.55 10.00 -1.49
N TYR A 36 4.63 9.68 -2.19
CA TYR A 36 5.75 10.56 -2.45
C TYR A 36 5.80 10.83 -3.95
N ILE A 37 5.83 12.12 -4.31
CA ILE A 37 6.03 12.55 -5.69
C ILE A 37 7.52 12.72 -5.94
N LEU A 38 8.04 12.02 -6.93
CA LEU A 38 9.41 12.13 -7.42
C LEU A 38 9.43 13.08 -8.62
N ASN A 39 9.92 14.31 -8.40
CA ASN A 39 10.16 15.26 -9.48
C ASN A 39 11.62 15.17 -9.92
N LEU A 40 11.84 14.92 -11.22
CA LEU A 40 13.16 14.74 -11.80
C LEU A 40 13.40 15.80 -12.88
N THR A 41 14.55 16.46 -12.80
CA THR A 41 15.01 17.42 -13.80
C THR A 41 16.29 16.90 -14.44
N ILE A 42 16.37 17.00 -15.76
CA ILE A 42 17.54 16.62 -16.55
C ILE A 42 18.20 17.91 -17.03
N GLU A 43 19.44 18.14 -16.63
CA GLU A 43 20.21 19.32 -17.02
C GLU A 43 21.57 18.89 -17.60
N PRO A 44 21.90 19.27 -18.85
CA PRO A 44 21.04 19.97 -19.81
C PRO A 44 19.88 19.09 -20.29
N LYS A 45 18.71 19.68 -20.57
CA LYS A 45 17.51 18.93 -21.03
C LYS A 45 17.74 18.09 -22.29
N ALA A 46 18.67 18.51 -23.16
CA ALA A 46 19.06 17.76 -24.36
C ALA A 46 20.02 16.60 -24.07
N GLY A 47 20.53 16.49 -22.84
CA GLY A 47 21.59 15.54 -22.46
C GLY A 47 21.13 14.08 -22.38
N GLY A 48 19.83 13.83 -22.29
CA GLY A 48 19.31 12.47 -22.24
C GLY A 48 17.94 12.36 -21.62
N GLN A 49 17.64 11.16 -21.14
CA GLN A 49 16.43 10.80 -20.42
C GLN A 49 16.77 9.95 -19.20
N VAL A 50 15.82 9.82 -18.28
CA VAL A 50 15.96 8.91 -17.14
C VAL A 50 14.74 8.01 -17.08
N LEU A 51 14.99 6.71 -17.07
CA LEU A 51 13.97 5.69 -16.96
C LEU A 51 13.72 5.38 -15.48
N LEU A 52 12.45 5.28 -15.11
CA LEU A 52 11.97 5.01 -13.76
C LEU A 52 11.33 3.63 -13.70
N THR A 53 11.76 2.79 -12.76
CA THR A 53 11.14 1.49 -12.49
C THR A 53 10.87 1.34 -10.99
N PRO A 54 9.60 1.27 -10.54
CA PRO A 54 8.37 1.37 -11.33
C PRO A 54 8.16 2.78 -11.94
N SER A 55 7.49 2.86 -13.09
CA SER A 55 7.11 4.14 -13.69
C SER A 55 5.89 4.73 -12.97
N GLY A 56 5.82 6.05 -12.84
CA GLY A 56 4.60 6.70 -12.34
C GLY A 56 4.85 8.02 -11.61
N GLY A 57 6.07 8.25 -11.11
CA GLY A 57 6.41 9.49 -10.41
C GLY A 57 5.76 9.61 -9.02
N GLU A 58 4.76 8.81 -8.71
CA GLU A 58 4.11 8.69 -7.41
C GLU A 58 4.36 7.32 -6.80
N TYR A 59 4.90 7.30 -5.59
CA TYR A 59 5.33 6.08 -4.93
C TYR A 59 4.90 6.05 -3.47
N GLY A 60 4.33 4.93 -3.05
CA GLY A 60 4.02 4.71 -1.64
C GLY A 60 5.29 4.67 -0.78
N LYS A 61 5.15 4.96 0.51
CA LYS A 61 6.22 4.79 1.50
C LYS A 61 6.89 3.41 1.38
N ASN A 62 8.22 3.39 1.45
CA ASN A 62 9.07 2.20 1.30
C ASN A 62 9.08 1.58 -0.10
N THR A 63 8.58 2.27 -1.13
CA THR A 63 8.76 1.83 -2.51
C THR A 63 10.20 2.10 -2.94
N GLU A 64 10.89 1.08 -3.40
CA GLU A 64 12.19 1.21 -4.05
C GLU A 64 11.97 1.57 -5.53
N VAL A 65 12.58 2.67 -5.96
CA VAL A 65 12.51 3.15 -7.34
C VAL A 65 13.90 3.15 -7.93
N THR A 66 14.08 2.37 -8.99
CA THR A 66 15.33 2.33 -9.77
C THR A 66 15.30 3.43 -10.82
N LEU A 67 16.32 4.29 -10.79
CA LEU A 67 16.56 5.35 -11.77
C LEU A 67 17.69 4.92 -12.71
N THR A 68 17.42 4.88 -14.02
CA THR A 68 18.42 4.51 -15.03
C THR A 68 18.64 5.68 -15.98
N PRO A 69 19.81 6.34 -15.96
CA PRO A 69 20.10 7.43 -16.87
C PRO A 69 20.46 6.88 -18.26
N VAL A 70 19.88 7.49 -19.29
CA VAL A 70 20.15 7.19 -20.70
C VAL A 70 20.64 8.49 -21.34
N ALA A 71 21.96 8.62 -21.49
CA ALA A 71 22.57 9.79 -22.10
C ALA A 71 22.40 9.77 -23.63
N ASN A 72 22.20 10.94 -24.22
CA ASN A 72 22.23 11.14 -25.67
C ASN A 72 23.68 11.21 -26.17
N GLU A 73 23.88 11.09 -27.49
CA GLU A 73 25.22 11.19 -28.09
C GLU A 73 25.92 12.50 -27.70
N GLY A 74 27.20 12.38 -27.32
CA GLY A 74 28.01 13.52 -26.87
C GLY A 74 27.79 13.94 -25.42
N TYR A 75 26.90 13.27 -24.68
CA TYR A 75 26.67 13.49 -23.26
C TYR A 75 27.02 12.24 -22.44
N GLU A 76 27.34 12.45 -21.17
CA GLU A 76 27.52 11.38 -20.20
C GLU A 76 26.73 11.67 -18.93
N PHE A 77 26.36 10.61 -18.22
CA PHE A 77 25.80 10.76 -16.88
C PHE A 77 26.92 11.17 -15.93
N SER A 78 26.78 12.34 -15.31
CA SER A 78 27.79 12.85 -14.37
C SER A 78 27.48 12.45 -12.93
N ALA A 79 26.33 12.89 -12.40
CA ALA A 79 25.94 12.62 -11.01
C ALA A 79 24.43 12.82 -10.80
N TRP A 80 23.93 12.26 -9.71
CA TRP A 80 22.62 12.61 -9.17
C TRP A 80 22.75 13.83 -8.26
N ALA A 81 21.84 14.79 -8.43
CA ALA A 81 21.67 15.91 -7.51
C ALA A 81 20.23 15.90 -7.00
N GLY A 82 20.05 16.07 -5.69
CA GLY A 82 18.72 16.08 -5.08
C GLY A 82 18.77 16.44 -3.60
N LEU A 83 17.72 17.09 -3.13
CA LEU A 83 17.47 17.27 -1.71
C LEU A 83 16.82 15.97 -1.22
N THR A 84 17.56 15.15 -0.48
CA THR A 84 16.94 14.09 0.34
C THR A 84 15.88 14.74 1.21
N GLY A 85 14.61 14.40 0.98
CA GLY A 85 13.47 14.96 1.71
C GLY A 85 13.76 14.93 3.21
N MET A 86 13.70 16.10 3.83
CA MET A 86 13.83 16.24 5.28
C MET A 86 12.72 15.41 5.94
N LYS A 87 13.12 14.58 6.91
CA LYS A 87 12.23 13.67 7.66
C LYS A 87 11.15 14.42 8.43
#